data_AF-A0A5J4E4G4-F1
#
_entry.id   AF-A0A5J4E4G4-F1
#
_cell.length_a   1.000
_cell.length_b   1.000
_cell.length_c   1.000
_cell.angle_alpha   90.00
_cell.angle_beta   90.00
_cell.angle_gamma   90.00
#
_symmetry.space_group_name_H-M   'P 1'
#
loop_
_entity.id
_entity.type
_entity.pdbx_description
1 polymer ?
#
loop_
_entity_poly.entity_id
_entity_poly.type
_entity_poly.pdbx_seq_one_letter_code
_entity_poly.pdbx_strand_id
1 'polypeptide(L)'
;MITNAFPQIAPTSTERVLSCMALAIDETKLVRSIIKSRDMASKLKKDNLFTQRSSYLNQEITNLESKLVQVRSKADKTAKKPHKSKS
;
A
#
# COMPACT_ATOMS: atom_id res chain seq x y z
N MET A 1 9.53 -32.59 -37.14
CA MET A 1 10.09 -31.96 -35.92
C MET A 1 8.94 -31.23 -35.22
N ILE A 2 8.57 -31.66 -34.01
CA ILE A 2 7.49 -31.02 -33.23
C ILE A 2 8.15 -29.94 -32.38
N THR A 3 7.84 -28.67 -32.66
CA THR A 3 8.28 -27.54 -31.84
C THR A 3 7.42 -27.50 -30.58
N ASN A 4 7.97 -27.98 -29.46
CA ASN A 4 7.41 -27.76 -28.13
C ASN A 4 7.49 -26.26 -27.80
N ALA A 5 6.45 -25.52 -28.13
CA ALA A 5 6.24 -24.18 -27.63
C ALA A 5 5.91 -24.30 -26.13
N PHE A 6 6.94 -24.26 -25.28
CA PHE A 6 6.74 -23.94 -23.86
C PHE A 6 6.00 -22.60 -23.81
N PRO A 7 4.87 -22.50 -23.08
CA PRO A 7 4.22 -21.22 -22.89
C PRO A 7 5.19 -20.33 -22.13
N GLN A 8 5.87 -19.42 -22.84
CA GLN A 8 6.63 -18.35 -22.22
C GLN A 8 5.62 -17.44 -21.53
N ILE A 9 5.39 -17.70 -20.25
CA ILE A 9 4.71 -16.75 -19.35
C ILE A 9 5.55 -15.48 -19.44
N ALA A 10 4.99 -14.45 -20.07
CA ALA A 10 5.72 -13.21 -20.29
C ALA A 10 6.24 -12.70 -18.93
N PRO A 11 7.56 -12.40 -18.80
CA PRO A 11 8.17 -11.98 -17.53
C PRO A 11 7.48 -10.74 -16.92
N THR A 12 6.82 -9.95 -17.77
CA THR A 12 6.00 -8.80 -17.39
C THR A 12 4.76 -9.15 -16.55
N SER A 13 4.24 -10.37 -16.61
CA SER A 13 3.09 -10.80 -15.81
C SER A 13 3.49 -11.15 -14.37
N THR A 14 4.58 -11.91 -14.20
CA THR A 14 5.11 -12.29 -12.88
C THR A 14 5.63 -11.07 -12.12
N GLU A 15 6.43 -10.21 -12.76
CA GLU A 15 6.92 -8.97 -12.14
C GLU A 15 5.78 -8.03 -11.72
N ARG A 16 4.71 -7.96 -12.53
CA ARG A 16 3.53 -7.16 -12.22
C ARG A 16 2.75 -7.75 -11.05
N VAL A 17 2.56 -9.07 -11.01
CA VAL A 17 1.92 -9.77 -9.89
C VAL A 17 2.71 -9.56 -8.60
N LEU A 18 4.03 -9.75 -8.63
CA LEU A 18 4.90 -9.51 -7.47
C LEU A 18 4.83 -8.05 -7.00
N SER A 19 4.81 -7.10 -7.93
CA SER A 19 4.67 -5.66 -7.62
C SER A 19 3.31 -5.34 -6.99
N CYS A 20 2.22 -5.90 -7.51
CA CYS A 20 0.87 -5.74 -6.94
C CYS A 20 0.77 -6.37 -5.55
N MET A 21 1.36 -7.56 -5.35
CA MET A 21 1.43 -8.21 -4.03
C MET A 21 2.21 -7.37 -3.02
N ALA A 22 3.36 -6.82 -3.41
CA ALA A 22 4.15 -5.93 -2.54
C ALA A 22 3.34 -4.69 -2.11
N LEU A 23 2.66 -4.03 -3.06
CA LEU A 23 1.80 -2.88 -2.76
C LEU A 23 0.64 -3.24 -1.83
N ALA A 24 0.00 -4.39 -2.01
CA ALA A 24 -1.09 -4.86 -1.15
C ALA A 24 -0.62 -5.16 0.28
N ILE A 25 0.58 -5.73 0.43
CA ILE A 25 1.21 -5.95 1.73
C ILE A 25 1.50 -4.61 2.41
N ASP A 26 2.06 -3.64 1.69
CA ASP A 26 2.36 -2.32 2.22
C ASP A 26 1.09 -1.57 2.65
N GLU A 27 0.03 -1.61 1.84
CA GLU A 27 -1.28 -1.05 2.20
C GLU A 27 -1.83 -1.70 3.47
N THR A 28 -1.79 -3.04 3.56
CA THR A 28 -2.26 -3.77 4.74
C THR A 28 -1.50 -3.36 6.00
N LYS A 29 -0.17 -3.21 5.91
CA LYS A 29 0.67 -2.76 7.04
C LYS A 29 0.30 -1.33 7.46
N LEU A 30 0.12 -0.42 6.51
CA LEU A 30 -0.26 0.98 6.78
C LEU A 30 -1.62 1.06 7.46
N VAL A 31 -2.63 0.34 6.95
CA VAL A 31 -3.98 0.31 7.54
C VAL A 31 -3.95 -0.20 8.97
N ARG A 32 -3.21 -1.28 9.26
CA ARG A 32 -3.05 -1.78 10.64
C ARG A 32 -2.41 -0.75 11.56
N SER A 33 -1.37 -0.05 11.10
CA SER A 33 -0.72 0.99 11.90
C SER A 33 -1.66 2.17 12.19
N ILE A 34 -2.46 2.61 11.20
CA ILE A 34 -3.44 3.68 11.39
C ILE A 34 -4.47 3.28 12.46
N ILE A 35 -5.03 2.07 12.37
CA ILE A 35 -6.01 1.56 13.34
C ILE A 35 -5.40 1.56 14.74
N LYS A 36 -4.18 1.02 14.89
CA LYS A 36 -3.50 0.95 16.18
C LYS A 36 -3.25 2.34 16.79
N SER A 37 -2.83 3.32 15.98
CA SER A 37 -2.61 4.69 16.43
C SER A 37 -3.91 5.39 16.82
N ARG A 38 -5.00 5.18 16.05
CA ARG A 38 -6.34 5.69 16.36
C ARG A 38 -6.90 5.11 17.66
N ASP A 39 -6.69 3.82 17.90
CA ASP A 39 -7.09 3.17 19.16
C ASP A 39 -6.36 3.77 20.36
N MET A 40 -5.04 4.00 20.24
CA MET A 40 -4.27 4.66 21.29
C MET A 40 -4.71 6.10 21.53
N ALA A 41 -4.93 6.88 20.46
CA ALA A 41 -5.41 8.25 20.57
C ALA A 41 -6.81 8.30 21.23
N SER A 42 -7.68 7.35 20.87
CA SER A 42 -9.02 7.23 21.45
C SER A 42 -8.99 6.88 22.94
N LYS A 43 -8.07 6.01 23.37
CA LYS A 43 -7.86 5.70 24.79
C LYS A 43 -7.39 6.94 25.56
N LEU A 44 -6.36 7.64 25.07
CA LEU A 44 -5.88 8.87 25.71
C LEU A 44 -6.96 9.95 25.81
N LYS A 45 -7.83 10.06 24.80
CA LYS A 45 -8.97 10.99 24.83
C LYS A 45 -10.00 10.58 25.88
N LYS A 46 -10.31 9.29 26.02
CA LYS A 46 -11.22 8.78 27.08
C LYS A 46 -10.66 9.04 28.48
N ASP A 47 -9.35 8.96 28.64
CA ASP A 47 -8.67 9.23 29.89
C ASP A 47 -8.53 10.75 30.17
N ASN A 48 -9.07 11.63 29.31
CA ASN A 48 -8.90 13.09 29.32
C ASN A 48 -7.43 13.55 29.34
N LEU A 49 -6.51 12.70 28.87
CA LEU A 49 -5.08 12.96 28.82
C LEU A 49 -4.74 13.65 27.49
N PHE A 50 -5.08 14.93 27.39
CA PHE A 50 -4.58 15.82 26.32
C PHE A 50 -3.08 16.08 26.53
N THR A 51 -2.29 15.10 26.10
CA THR A 51 -0.85 15.03 26.30
C THR A 51 -0.11 15.23 24.98
N GLN A 52 1.18 15.55 25.08
CA GLN A 52 2.11 15.54 23.93
C GLN A 52 2.02 14.23 23.12
N ARG A 53 1.73 13.11 23.79
CA ARG A 53 1.52 11.80 23.16
C ARG A 53 0.28 11.76 22.26
N SER A 54 -0.81 12.42 22.63
CA SER A 54 -2.00 12.54 21.76
C SER A 54 -1.70 13.37 20.52
N SER A 55 -0.95 14.47 20.67
CA SER A 55 -0.52 15.29 19.54
C SER A 55 0.37 14.51 18.58
N TYR A 56 1.35 13.78 19.12
CA TYR A 56 2.22 12.88 18.35
C TYR A 56 1.41 11.82 17.57
N LEU A 57 0.44 11.16 18.22
CA LEU A 57 -0.38 10.14 17.56
C LEU A 57 -1.22 10.72 16.41
N ASN A 58 -1.77 11.92 16.57
CA ASN A 58 -2.52 12.59 15.50
C ASN A 58 -1.62 12.94 14.31
N GLN A 59 -0.39 13.40 14.58
CA GLN A 59 0.60 13.66 13.53
C GLN A 59 0.98 12.36 12.81
N GLU A 60 1.20 11.27 13.56
CA GLU A 60 1.54 9.97 12.99
C GLU A 60 0.40 9.39 12.16
N ILE A 61 -0.86 9.53 12.60
CA ILE A 61 -2.03 9.15 11.81
C ILE A 61 -2.05 9.89 10.47
N THR A 62 -1.88 11.21 10.51
CA THR A 62 -1.84 12.06 9.29
C THR A 62 -0.73 11.62 8.33
N ASN A 63 0.45 11.33 8.86
CA ASN A 63 1.59 10.86 8.07
C ASN A 63 1.31 9.49 7.42
N LEU A 64 0.72 8.56 8.17
CA LEU A 64 0.37 7.23 7.68
C LEU A 64 -0.74 7.28 6.63
N GLU A 65 -1.74 8.15 6.80
CA GLU A 65 -2.79 8.40 5.82
C GLU A 65 -2.22 8.96 4.51
N SER A 66 -1.28 9.91 4.59
CA SER A 66 -0.58 10.43 3.41
C SER A 66 0.20 9.32 2.68
N LYS A 67 0.92 8.46 3.41
CA LYS A 67 1.63 7.30 2.82
C LYS A 67 0.65 6.32 2.15
N LEU A 68 -0.51 6.09 2.76
CA LEU A 68 -1.55 5.21 2.20
C LEU A 68 -2.07 5.76 0.86
N VAL A 69 -2.33 7.07 0.78
CA VAL A 69 -2.72 7.73 -0.47
C VAL A 69 -1.64 7.55 -1.56
N GLN A 70 -0.36 7.66 -1.19
CA GLN A 70 0.73 7.45 -2.14
C GLN A 70 0.80 6.00 -2.65
N VAL A 71 0.63 5.00 -1.77
CA VAL A 71 0.60 3.57 -2.16
C VAL A 71 -0.55 3.31 -3.13
N ARG A 72 -1.76 3.82 -2.82
CA ARG A 72 -2.93 3.70 -3.70
C ARG A 72 -2.72 4.38 -5.05
N SER A 73 -2.15 5.58 -5.05
CA SER A 73 -1.82 6.31 -6.28
C SER A 73 -0.79 5.57 -7.14
N LYS A 74 0.17 4.87 -6.53
CA LYS A 74 1.13 4.02 -7.25
C LYS A 74 0.43 2.80 -7.86
N ALA A 75 -0.45 2.15 -7.10
CA ALA A 75 -1.25 1.02 -7.58
C ALA A 75 -2.13 1.39 -8.79
N ASP A 76 -2.77 2.56 -8.75
CA ASP A 76 -3.58 3.06 -9.88
C ASP A 76 -2.72 3.31 -11.14
N LYS A 77 -1.49 3.80 -10.98
CA LYS A 77 -0.57 4.03 -12.09
C LYS A 77 -0.06 2.71 -12.69
N THR A 78 0.21 1.69 -11.87
CA THR A 78 0.58 0.35 -12.35
C THR A 78 -0.61 -0.40 -12.96
N ALA A 79 -1.84 -0.09 -12.55
CA ALA A 79 -3.05 -0.58 -13.21
C ALA A 79 -3.24 0.04 -14.60
N LYS A 80 -2.95 1.34 -14.77
CA LYS A 80 -3.25 2.12 -15.98
C LYS A 80 -2.15 2.19 -17.05
N LYS A 81 -0.94 1.62 -16.86
CA LYS A 81 0.10 1.67 -17.91
C LYS A 81 -0.37 0.94 -19.19
N PRO A 82 -0.52 1.65 -20.34
CA PRO A 82 -0.89 1.01 -21.60
C PRO A 82 0.27 0.17 -22.14
N HIS A 83 -0.09 -0.98 -22.68
CA HIS A 83 0.78 -1.84 -23.48
C HIS A 83 1.26 -1.02 -24.69
N LYS A 84 2.47 -0.45 -24.64
CA LYS A 84 3.09 0.07 -25.87
C LYS A 84 3.48 -1.16 -26.71
N SER A 85 2.56 -1.61 -27.54
CA SER A 85 2.84 -2.43 -28.71
C SER A 85 3.80 -1.63 -29.58
N LYS A 86 5.06 -2.08 -29.69
CA LYS A 86 5.98 -1.56 -30.70
C LYS A 86 5.44 -2.00 -32.05
N SER A 87 5.12 -1.04 -32.91
CA SER A 87 4.87 -1.25 -34.33
C SER A 87 6.17 -1.12 -35.11
#